data_AF-A0A2G5VFQ2-F1
#
_entry.id   AF-A0A2G5VFQ2-F1
#
_cell.length_a   1.000
_cell.length_b   1.000
_cell.length_c   1.000
_cell.angle_alpha   90.00
_cell.angle_beta   90.00
_cell.angle_gamma   90.00
#
_symmetry.space_group_name_H-M   'P 1'
#
loop_
_entity.id
_entity.type
_entity.pdbx_description
1 polymer ?
#
loop_
_entity_poly.entity_id
_entity_poly.type
_entity_poly.pdbx_seq_one_letter_code
_entity_poly.pdbx_strand_id
1 'polypeptide(L)'
;MTNSITLFSNVFERKSPLKVSWLKEQISVIAFFFVAMRFTVFTISLLFLLAVYVQARDSDIDDEAYETEKVSYCPRREKWYKCGNGCERSCTNPTLSPKCGRPCIPHMCRCKKGYIRDNQGSGRCVQPHECKKWGK
;
A
#
# COMPACT_ATOMS: atom_id res chain seq x y z
N MET A 1 -99.18 -8.53 7.04
CA MET A 1 -97.99 -9.25 6.52
C MET A 1 -96.79 -8.48 7.07
N THR A 2 -96.33 -8.85 8.27
CA THR A 2 -95.08 -9.64 8.51
C THR A 2 -93.82 -8.86 8.11
N ASN A 3 -92.81 -8.59 8.94
CA ASN A 3 -92.41 -9.16 10.24
C ASN A 3 -91.36 -8.24 10.89
N SER A 4 -91.28 -8.34 12.22
CA SER A 4 -90.12 -7.99 13.07
C SER A 4 -88.79 -8.55 12.54
N ILE A 5 -87.68 -8.08 13.16
CA ILE A 5 -86.28 -8.59 13.19
C ILE A 5 -85.38 -7.42 12.77
N THR A 6 -84.44 -6.83 13.51
CA THR A 6 -83.75 -7.08 14.80
C THR A 6 -82.86 -5.82 14.97
N LEU A 7 -82.88 -5.08 16.09
CA LEU A 7 -82.01 -5.32 17.25
C LEU A 7 -80.78 -6.19 16.93
N PHE A 8 -79.76 -5.62 16.26
CA PHE A 8 -78.39 -6.10 16.42
C PHE A 8 -77.45 -4.90 16.55
N SER A 9 -77.27 -4.52 17.81
CA SER A 9 -75.96 -4.43 18.42
C SER A 9 -75.02 -3.31 17.95
N ASN A 10 -74.90 -2.32 18.85
CA ASN A 10 -73.60 -1.86 19.32
C ASN A 10 -72.59 -3.02 19.33
N VAL A 11 -71.84 -3.19 18.25
CA VAL A 11 -70.51 -3.80 18.29
C VAL A 11 -69.60 -2.84 17.55
N PHE A 12 -69.47 -1.67 18.15
CA PHE A 12 -68.23 -0.91 18.11
C PHE A 12 -67.15 -1.87 18.62
N GLU A 13 -66.58 -2.65 17.71
CA GLU A 13 -65.57 -3.65 18.00
C GLU A 13 -64.31 -2.88 18.40
N ARG A 14 -64.28 -2.51 19.69
CA ARG A 14 -63.11 -2.09 20.42
C ARG A 14 -62.10 -3.23 20.26
N LYS A 15 -61.28 -3.18 19.20
CA LYS A 15 -60.00 -3.90 19.19
C LYS A 15 -59.29 -3.47 20.46
N SER A 16 -59.05 -4.45 21.33
CA SER A 16 -58.47 -4.22 22.64
C SER A 16 -57.17 -3.40 22.49
N PRO A 17 -57.01 -2.29 23.23
CA PRO A 17 -55.84 -1.41 23.09
C PRO A 17 -54.51 -2.13 23.37
N LEU A 18 -54.58 -3.25 24.11
CA LEU A 18 -53.46 -4.14 24.35
C LEU A 18 -52.92 -4.78 23.06
N LYS A 19 -53.76 -5.27 22.13
CA LYS A 19 -53.29 -5.98 20.93
C LYS A 19 -52.60 -5.05 19.91
N VAL A 20 -52.96 -3.77 19.90
CA VAL A 20 -52.34 -2.73 19.05
C VAL A 20 -50.97 -2.29 19.58
N SER A 21 -50.77 -2.32 20.91
CA SER A 21 -49.49 -1.98 21.55
C SER A 21 -48.38 -2.97 21.19
N TRP A 22 -48.66 -4.28 21.30
CA TRP A 22 -47.70 -5.35 20.99
C TRP A 22 -47.29 -5.40 19.51
N LEU A 23 -48.21 -5.07 18.58
CA LEU A 23 -47.89 -4.99 17.15
C LEU A 23 -47.03 -3.77 16.79
N LYS A 24 -47.23 -2.63 17.46
CA LYS A 24 -46.41 -1.43 17.22
C LYS A 24 -44.97 -1.61 17.70
N GLU A 25 -44.76 -2.28 18.83
CA GLU A 25 -43.42 -2.62 19.31
C GLU A 25 -42.70 -3.60 18.36
N GLN A 26 -43.40 -4.63 17.88
CA GLN A 26 -42.85 -5.59 16.90
C GLN A 26 -42.47 -4.94 15.57
N ILE A 27 -43.30 -4.04 15.03
CA ILE A 27 -43.01 -3.32 13.79
C ILE A 27 -41.80 -2.39 13.96
N SER A 28 -41.68 -1.72 15.10
CA SER A 28 -40.54 -0.84 15.41
C SER A 28 -39.21 -1.61 15.44
N VAL A 29 -39.21 -2.79 16.07
CA VAL A 29 -38.05 -3.69 16.14
C VAL A 29 -37.66 -4.20 14.74
N ILE A 30 -38.64 -4.64 13.94
CA ILE A 30 -38.40 -5.11 12.57
C ILE A 30 -37.87 -3.98 11.68
N ALA A 31 -38.46 -2.78 11.76
CA ALA A 31 -37.99 -1.61 11.03
C ALA A 31 -36.55 -1.23 11.43
N PHE A 32 -36.20 -1.29 12.72
CA PHE A 32 -34.83 -1.09 13.19
C PHE A 32 -33.86 -2.13 12.62
N PHE A 33 -34.25 -3.41 12.57
CA PHE A 33 -33.45 -4.45 11.95
C PHE A 33 -33.26 -4.25 10.45
N PHE A 34 -34.28 -3.81 9.71
CA PHE A 34 -34.14 -3.49 8.28
C PHE A 34 -33.26 -2.27 8.04
N VAL A 35 -33.39 -1.25 8.88
CA VAL A 35 -32.54 -0.05 8.84
C VAL A 35 -31.10 -0.42 9.15
N ALA A 36 -30.85 -1.17 10.23
CA ALA A 36 -29.53 -1.67 10.60
C ALA A 36 -28.94 -2.61 9.54
N MET A 37 -29.74 -3.52 8.96
CA MET A 37 -29.32 -4.43 7.89
C MET A 37 -28.96 -3.66 6.61
N ARG A 38 -29.70 -2.60 6.27
CA ARG A 38 -29.31 -1.74 5.15
C ARG A 38 -28.01 -1.02 5.44
N PHE A 39 -27.84 -0.46 6.65
CA PHE A 39 -26.58 0.17 7.03
C PHE A 39 -25.40 -0.80 7.00
N THR A 40 -25.55 -2.04 7.48
CA THR A 40 -24.48 -3.04 7.42
C THR A 40 -24.17 -3.47 5.99
N VAL A 41 -25.17 -3.61 5.12
CA VAL A 41 -24.94 -3.88 3.69
C VAL A 41 -24.22 -2.71 3.01
N PHE A 42 -24.59 -1.47 3.31
CA PHE A 42 -23.92 -0.28 2.79
C PHE A 42 -22.47 -0.19 3.28
N THR A 43 -22.21 -0.45 4.56
CA THR A 43 -20.84 -0.42 5.09
C THR A 43 -20.00 -1.57 4.54
N ILE A 44 -20.54 -2.78 4.43
CA ILE A 44 -19.85 -3.91 3.78
C ILE A 44 -19.55 -3.59 2.32
N SER A 45 -20.49 -3.02 1.58
CA SER A 45 -20.30 -2.61 0.18
C SER A 45 -19.21 -1.53 0.06
N LEU A 46 -19.21 -0.52 0.94
CA LEU A 46 -18.19 0.52 0.97
C LEU A 46 -16.81 -0.05 1.33
N LEU A 47 -16.72 -0.93 2.33
CA LEU A 47 -15.48 -1.59 2.72
C LEU A 47 -14.94 -2.49 1.60
N PHE A 48 -15.81 -3.21 0.89
CA PHE A 48 -15.43 -4.01 -0.27
C PHE A 48 -14.91 -3.12 -1.41
N LEU A 49 -15.57 -2.00 -1.71
CA LEU A 49 -15.09 -1.03 -2.70
C LEU A 49 -13.74 -0.42 -2.31
N LEU A 50 -13.54 -0.07 -1.03
CA LEU A 50 -12.25 0.41 -0.52
C LEU A 50 -11.16 -0.67 -0.63
N ALA A 51 -11.47 -1.92 -0.27
CA ALA A 51 -10.53 -3.02 -0.39
C ALA A 51 -10.14 -3.32 -1.85
N VAL A 52 -11.10 -3.25 -2.78
CA VAL A 52 -10.84 -3.39 -4.23
C VAL A 52 -10.02 -2.21 -4.75
N TYR A 53 -10.32 -0.97 -4.33
CA TYR A 53 -9.56 0.22 -4.69
C TYR A 53 -8.11 0.15 -4.21
N VAL A 54 -7.89 -0.31 -2.97
CA VAL A 54 -6.54 -0.50 -2.41
C VAL A 54 -5.78 -1.59 -3.17
N GLN A 55 -6.42 -2.72 -3.48
CA GLN A 55 -5.78 -3.80 -4.27
C GLN A 55 -5.45 -3.36 -5.71
N ALA A 56 -6.33 -2.62 -6.36
CA ALA A 56 -6.11 -2.13 -7.73
C ALA A 56 -5.00 -1.06 -7.83
N ARG A 57 -4.65 -0.40 -6.72
CA ARG A 57 -3.55 0.58 -6.66
C ARG A 57 -2.17 -0.06 -6.61
N ASP A 58 -2.07 -1.30 -6.16
CA ASP A 58 -0.79 -1.96 -5.90
C ASP A 58 -0.27 -2.75 -7.12
N SER A 59 -1.13 -3.03 -8.11
CA SER A 59 -0.74 -3.79 -9.30
C SER A 59 0.11 -3.03 -10.32
N ASP A 60 0.33 -1.72 -10.12
CA ASP A 60 1.06 -0.86 -11.07
C ASP A 60 2.49 -0.51 -10.60
N ILE A 61 2.95 -1.02 -9.45
CA ILE A 61 4.38 -0.92 -9.08
C ILE A 61 5.11 -2.11 -9.70
N ASP A 62 5.79 -1.84 -10.80
CA ASP A 62 6.75 -2.76 -11.40
C ASP A 62 7.97 -2.92 -10.47
N ASP A 63 8.50 -4.14 -10.37
CA ASP A 63 9.71 -4.45 -9.58
C ASP A 63 10.91 -3.56 -9.97
N GLU A 64 10.89 -3.02 -11.19
CA GLU A 64 11.86 -2.06 -11.72
C GLU A 64 11.81 -0.71 -10.97
N ALA A 65 10.62 -0.20 -10.62
CA ALA A 65 10.48 1.01 -9.81
C ALA A 65 10.94 0.80 -8.35
N TYR A 66 10.64 -0.36 -7.75
CA TYR A 66 11.05 -0.69 -6.38
C TYR A 66 12.58 -0.71 -6.20
N GLU A 67 13.30 -1.29 -7.17
CA GLU A 67 14.76 -1.22 -7.14
C GLU A 67 15.25 0.22 -7.27
N THR A 68 14.68 1.05 -8.16
CA THR A 68 15.12 2.46 -8.29
C THR A 68 14.97 3.30 -7.03
N GLU A 69 13.96 3.04 -6.19
CA GLU A 69 13.78 3.73 -4.90
C GLU A 69 14.85 3.30 -3.89
N LYS A 70 15.12 2.00 -3.82
CA LYS A 70 16.14 1.40 -2.93
C LYS A 70 17.55 1.86 -3.28
N VAL A 71 17.82 2.14 -4.56
CA VAL A 71 19.14 2.60 -4.99
C VAL A 71 19.31 4.13 -5.00
N SER A 72 18.32 4.91 -4.54
CA SER A 72 18.40 6.37 -4.59
C SER A 72 19.52 6.96 -3.71
N TYR A 73 20.01 6.21 -2.72
CA TYR A 73 21.05 6.68 -1.80
C TYR A 73 22.37 5.94 -1.98
N CYS A 74 23.34 6.60 -2.62
CA CYS A 74 24.71 6.11 -2.66
C CYS A 74 25.44 6.35 -1.33
N PRO A 75 26.33 5.42 -0.93
CA PRO A 75 27.23 5.61 0.20
C PRO A 75 28.08 6.88 0.09
N ARG A 76 28.67 7.30 1.23
CA ARG A 76 29.55 8.48 1.26
C ARG A 76 30.66 8.37 0.22
N ARG A 77 30.94 9.50 -0.46
CA ARG A 77 31.96 9.63 -1.53
C ARG A 77 31.65 8.84 -2.81
N GLU A 78 30.42 8.34 -2.94
CA GLU A 78 29.87 7.78 -4.18
C GLU A 78 28.83 8.72 -4.79
N LYS A 79 28.56 8.58 -6.08
CA LYS A 79 27.53 9.29 -6.82
C LYS A 79 26.72 8.29 -7.64
N TRP A 80 25.43 8.57 -7.77
CA TRP A 80 24.51 7.80 -8.60
C TRP A 80 24.79 7.99 -10.08
N TYR A 81 24.85 6.88 -10.82
CA TYR A 81 24.94 6.89 -12.28
C TYR A 81 23.86 5.98 -12.85
N LYS A 82 23.11 6.52 -13.83
CA LYS A 82 22.14 5.75 -14.63
C LYS A 82 22.83 4.58 -15.35
N CYS A 83 24.09 4.78 -15.76
CA CYS A 83 24.90 3.79 -16.43
C CYS A 83 26.32 3.80 -15.87
N GLY A 84 26.70 2.73 -15.18
CA GLY A 84 28.06 2.53 -14.68
C GLY A 84 28.71 1.30 -15.30
N ASN A 85 29.89 1.45 -15.91
CA ASN A 85 30.66 0.35 -16.51
C ASN A 85 31.53 -0.48 -15.51
N GLY A 86 31.35 -0.33 -14.18
CA GLY A 86 32.09 -1.08 -13.15
C GLY A 86 33.63 -0.89 -13.10
N CYS A 87 34.21 -0.12 -14.02
CA CYS A 87 35.64 0.15 -14.09
C CYS A 87 36.00 1.48 -13.41
N GLU A 88 35.91 1.53 -12.09
CA GLU A 88 36.50 2.63 -11.34
C GLU A 88 37.92 2.29 -10.89
N ARG A 89 38.72 3.32 -10.69
CA ARG A 89 40.07 3.18 -10.13
C ARG A 89 39.96 2.58 -8.73
N SER A 90 40.90 1.71 -8.39
CA SER A 90 40.96 1.06 -7.08
C SER A 90 42.32 1.30 -6.41
N CYS A 91 42.43 1.00 -5.12
CA CYS A 91 43.71 1.09 -4.42
C CYS A 91 44.78 0.16 -5.02
N THR A 92 44.42 -0.99 -5.59
CA THR A 92 45.36 -1.85 -6.33
C THR A 92 45.68 -1.38 -7.74
N ASN A 93 44.79 -0.59 -8.35
CA ASN A 93 44.96 -0.09 -9.71
C ASN A 93 44.51 1.38 -9.81
N PRO A 94 45.31 2.32 -9.28
CA PRO A 94 44.96 3.74 -9.27
C PRO A 94 45.02 4.38 -10.66
N THR A 95 45.73 3.77 -11.60
CA THR A 95 45.96 4.30 -12.96
C THR A 95 45.03 3.68 -14.01
N LEU A 96 43.94 3.02 -13.57
CA LEU A 96 42.98 2.39 -14.48
C LEU A 96 42.51 3.39 -15.56
N SER A 97 42.69 2.98 -16.83
CA SER A 97 42.31 3.77 -18.00
C SER A 97 40.80 4.06 -17.99
N PRO A 98 40.36 5.29 -18.35
CA PRO A 98 38.94 5.64 -18.41
C PRO A 98 38.17 4.85 -19.47
N LYS A 99 38.87 4.21 -20.42
CA LYS A 99 38.25 3.34 -21.43
C LYS A 99 37.97 1.97 -20.80
N CYS A 100 36.73 1.79 -20.37
CA CYS A 100 36.22 0.52 -19.91
C CYS A 100 35.32 -0.08 -21.00
N GLY A 101 35.72 -1.24 -21.54
CA GLY A 101 34.94 -1.98 -22.53
C GLY A 101 33.86 -2.89 -21.92
N ARG A 102 33.56 -2.75 -20.62
CA ARG A 102 32.52 -3.55 -19.97
C ARG A 102 31.14 -2.98 -20.29
N PRO A 103 30.11 -3.85 -20.38
CA PRO A 103 28.74 -3.40 -20.60
C PRO A 103 28.29 -2.45 -19.48
N CYS A 104 27.33 -1.61 -19.82
CA CYS A 104 26.68 -0.72 -18.89
C CYS A 104 25.92 -1.52 -17.82
N ILE A 105 26.23 -1.27 -16.55
CA ILE A 105 25.40 -1.73 -15.43
C ILE A 105 24.42 -0.59 -15.13
N PRO A 106 23.10 -0.80 -15.33
CA PRO A 106 22.11 0.21 -15.01
C PRO A 106 22.09 0.45 -13.50
N HIS A 107 21.75 1.68 -13.09
CA HIS A 107 21.43 1.99 -11.70
C HIS A 107 22.55 1.60 -10.70
N MET A 108 23.72 2.24 -10.79
CA MET A 108 24.87 1.91 -9.94
C MET A 108 25.54 3.14 -9.30
N CYS A 109 26.00 2.96 -8.06
CA CYS A 109 26.85 3.91 -7.36
C CYS A 109 28.34 3.75 -7.74
N ARG A 110 29.01 4.87 -7.99
CA ARG A 110 30.44 4.91 -8.34
C ARG A 110 31.17 5.97 -7.53
N CYS A 111 32.45 5.75 -7.27
CA CYS A 111 33.30 6.75 -6.63
C CYS A 111 33.23 8.09 -7.35
N LYS A 112 33.07 9.17 -6.57
CA LYS A 112 33.13 10.55 -7.08
C LYS A 112 34.50 10.80 -7.71
N LYS A 113 34.56 11.78 -8.63
CA LYS A 113 35.82 12.21 -9.24
C LYS A 113 36.84 12.56 -8.13
N GLY A 114 38.04 12.00 -8.22
CA GLY A 114 39.11 12.18 -7.22
C GLY A 114 39.14 11.13 -6.10
N TYR A 115 38.14 10.24 -6.02
CA TYR A 115 38.11 9.10 -5.10
C TYR A 115 38.33 7.79 -5.85
N ILE A 116 38.88 6.79 -5.16
CA ILE A 116 39.15 5.45 -5.70
C ILE A 116 38.62 4.39 -4.74
N ARG A 117 38.24 3.21 -5.25
CA ARG A 117 37.66 2.15 -4.41
C ARG A 117 38.75 1.42 -3.64
N ASP A 118 38.56 1.33 -2.32
CA ASP A 118 39.39 0.51 -1.44
C ASP A 118 39.01 -0.97 -1.57
N ASN A 119 39.43 -1.58 -2.67
CA ASN A 119 39.10 -2.97 -3.01
C ASN A 119 39.81 -4.03 -2.17
N GLN A 120 40.79 -3.64 -1.35
CA GLN A 120 41.50 -4.54 -0.43
C GLN A 120 41.08 -4.34 1.02
N GLY A 121 40.28 -3.32 1.31
CA GLY A 121 39.91 -2.95 2.66
C GLY A 121 38.42 -2.77 2.85
N SER A 122 38.04 -1.52 3.10
CA SER A 122 36.69 -1.12 3.48
C SER A 122 35.64 -1.31 2.38
N GLY A 123 36.04 -1.52 1.13
CA GLY A 123 35.15 -1.54 -0.04
C GLY A 123 34.58 -0.17 -0.41
N ARG A 124 34.93 0.89 0.34
CA ARG A 124 34.41 2.26 0.17
C ARG A 124 35.28 3.10 -0.74
N CYS A 125 34.73 4.21 -1.22
CA CYS A 125 35.49 5.21 -1.96
C CYS A 125 36.30 6.11 -1.02
N VAL A 126 37.62 6.02 -1.16
CA VAL A 126 38.60 6.70 -0.33
C VAL A 126 39.45 7.64 -1.18
N GLN A 127 40.17 8.58 -0.56
CA GLN A 127 41.18 9.36 -1.27
C GLN A 127 42.38 8.46 -1.59
N PRO A 128 43.12 8.70 -2.68
CA PRO A 128 44.23 7.83 -3.07
C PRO A 128 45.31 7.62 -1.98
N HIS A 129 45.52 8.63 -1.12
CA HIS A 129 46.47 8.52 0.00
C HIS A 129 45.93 7.76 1.22
N GLU A 130 44.61 7.56 1.31
CA GLU A 130 43.96 6.78 2.36
C GLU A 130 44.02 5.27 2.07
N CYS A 131 44.52 4.87 0.89
CA CYS A 131 44.70 3.47 0.53
C CYS A 131 45.72 2.80 1.45
N LYS A 132 45.25 1.89 2.32
CA LYS A 132 46.11 1.03 3.11
C LYS A 132 46.72 -0.02 2.19
N LYS A 133 48.06 -0.10 2.17
CA LYS A 133 48.73 -1.27 1.58
C LYS A 133 48.46 -2.46 2.49
N TRP A 134 47.65 -3.42 2.01
CA TRP A 134 47.55 -4.72 2.66
C TRP A 134 48.76 -5.56 2.22
N GLY A 135 49.58 -6.00 3.19
CA GLY A 135 50.72 -6.89 2.97
C GLY A 135 52.08 -6.18 2.92
N LYS A 136 52.83 -6.26 4.02
CA LYS A 136 54.27 -6.50 3.96
C LYS A 136 54.49 -8.01 3.96
#